data_AF-A0A6A4KY66-F1
#
_entry.id   AF-A0A6A4KY66-F1
#
_cell.length_a   1.000
_cell.length_b   1.000
_cell.length_c   1.000
_cell.angle_alpha   90.00
_cell.angle_beta   90.00
_cell.angle_gamma   90.00
#
_symmetry.space_group_name_H-M   'P 1'
#
loop_
_entity.id
_entity.type
_entity.pdbx_description
1 polymer ?
#
loop_
_entity_poly.entity_id
_entity_poly.type
_entity_poly.pdbx_seq_one_letter_code
_entity_poly.pdbx_strand_id
1 'polypeptide(L)'
;MSTLDQTALRGGFILEKVMGPASSGHLELLTRNPKDNPSVTFNYFQEPEDLQRCVEGIRTIETIIESDAFSKFRYDDMSLQTLLNLTYNHPVNLLPKHVNASLSLEQFCKDTVMTIWHYHGGCQVGRVVDRDYKVLGVDALRVIDGSTFTYSPGTNPQATVMMLGRYMGVQILRERLASEETK
;
A
#
# COMPACT_ATOMS: atom_id res chain seq x y z
N MET A 1 -31.28 -10.66 15.55
CA MET A 1 -30.13 -10.72 14.62
C MET A 1 -30.37 -11.79 13.55
N SER A 2 -31.54 -11.78 12.91
CA SER A 2 -31.87 -12.64 11.78
C SER A 2 -32.24 -11.74 10.61
N THR A 3 -31.83 -12.12 9.40
CA THR A 3 -31.87 -11.39 8.10
C THR A 3 -30.58 -10.72 7.64
N LEU A 4 -29.44 -11.41 7.79
CA LEU A 4 -28.40 -11.30 6.75
C LEU A 4 -28.79 -12.28 5.64
N ASP A 5 -28.82 -11.76 4.41
CA ASP A 5 -29.03 -12.50 3.17
C ASP A 5 -28.18 -13.80 3.14
N GLN A 6 -28.75 -14.90 2.65
CA GLN A 6 -28.02 -16.18 2.54
C GLN A 6 -26.84 -16.08 1.57
N THR A 7 -26.87 -15.15 0.62
CA THR A 7 -25.75 -14.85 -0.29
C THR A 7 -24.69 -13.91 0.31
N ALA A 8 -24.93 -13.33 1.48
CA ALA A 8 -23.91 -12.52 2.14
C ALA A 8 -22.78 -13.42 2.67
N LEU A 9 -21.54 -13.13 2.29
CA LEU A 9 -20.36 -13.78 2.85
C LEU A 9 -20.40 -13.64 4.38
N ARG A 10 -20.55 -14.77 5.08
CA ARG A 10 -20.46 -14.85 6.54
C ARG A 10 -19.02 -15.10 6.95
N GLY A 11 -18.19 -14.09 6.76
CA GLY A 11 -16.75 -14.17 7.04
C GLY A 11 -16.13 -12.80 7.21
N GLY A 12 -14.90 -12.79 7.69
CA GLY A 12 -14.06 -11.58 7.79
C GLY A 12 -12.81 -11.71 6.93
N PHE A 13 -12.18 -10.57 6.64
CA PHE A 13 -10.88 -10.53 5.98
C PHE A 13 -9.83 -10.03 6.96
N ILE A 14 -8.67 -10.68 6.97
CA ILE A 14 -7.46 -10.18 7.61
C ILE A 14 -6.55 -9.71 6.49
N LEU A 15 -6.19 -8.43 6.51
CA LEU A 15 -5.29 -7.83 5.53
C LEU A 15 -3.93 -7.60 6.18
N GLU A 16 -2.88 -8.02 5.48
CA GLU A 16 -1.50 -7.75 5.82
C GLU A 16 -0.92 -6.76 4.81
N LYS A 17 -0.13 -5.80 5.32
CA LYS A 17 0.56 -4.81 4.51
C LYS A 17 2.05 -4.96 4.77
N VAL A 18 2.80 -5.33 3.74
CA VAL A 18 4.26 -5.27 3.76
C VAL A 18 4.71 -3.84 4.04
N MET A 19 5.49 -3.66 5.10
CA MET A 19 6.03 -2.36 5.50
C MET A 19 7.13 -1.94 4.54
N GLY A 20 7.08 -0.67 4.09
CA GLY A 20 8.19 0.00 3.39
C GLY A 20 8.85 -0.86 2.32
N PRO A 21 8.11 -1.27 1.27
CA PRO A 21 8.62 -2.23 0.30
C PRO A 21 9.94 -1.74 -0.30
N ALA A 22 10.91 -2.64 -0.40
CA ALA A 22 12.18 -2.39 -1.07
C ALA A 22 11.98 -2.31 -2.60
N SER A 23 11.05 -3.12 -3.11
CA SER A 23 10.64 -3.11 -4.51
C SER A 23 10.06 -1.76 -4.89
N SER A 24 10.49 -1.25 -6.03
CA SER A 24 9.97 -0.01 -6.60
C SER A 24 9.81 -0.19 -8.11
N GLY A 25 9.00 0.69 -8.72
CA GLY A 25 8.89 0.73 -10.16
C GLY A 25 8.79 2.15 -10.68
N HIS A 26 7.97 2.35 -11.70
CA HIS A 26 7.94 3.59 -12.46
C HIS A 26 6.53 3.93 -12.95
N LEU A 27 6.37 5.20 -13.32
CA LEU A 27 5.18 5.73 -13.94
C LEU A 27 5.60 6.38 -15.26
N GLU A 28 4.85 6.10 -16.32
CA GLU A 28 5.11 6.63 -17.66
C GLU A 28 3.82 7.16 -18.29
N LEU A 29 3.94 8.31 -18.97
CA LEU A 29 2.85 8.85 -19.77
C LEU A 29 2.71 8.03 -21.05
N LEU A 30 1.51 7.53 -21.32
CA LEU A 30 1.20 6.83 -22.57
C LEU A 30 0.83 7.81 -23.69
N THR A 31 0.26 8.95 -23.32
CA THR A 31 -0.20 9.98 -24.25
C THR A 31 0.11 11.38 -23.69
N ARG A 32 -0.13 12.41 -24.51
CA ARG A 32 -0.04 13.81 -24.07
C ARG A 32 -1.34 14.34 -23.46
N ASN A 33 -2.42 13.56 -23.46
CA ASN A 33 -3.70 13.98 -22.93
C ASN A 33 -3.73 13.73 -21.41
N PRO A 34 -3.85 14.78 -20.57
CA PRO A 34 -3.81 14.62 -19.11
C PRO A 34 -5.02 13.89 -18.52
N LYS A 35 -6.05 13.57 -19.33
CA LYS A 35 -7.20 12.76 -18.90
C LYS A 35 -6.96 11.26 -19.04
N ASP A 36 -5.93 10.86 -19.78
CA ASP A 36 -5.62 9.45 -19.98
C ASP A 36 -4.81 8.93 -18.78
N ASN A 37 -5.10 7.72 -18.32
CA ASN A 37 -4.33 7.12 -17.23
C ASN A 37 -2.88 6.86 -17.68
N PRO A 38 -1.88 7.15 -16.83
CA PRO A 38 -0.51 6.74 -17.09
C PRO A 38 -0.36 5.22 -16.94
N SER A 39 0.71 4.68 -17.51
CA SER A 39 1.19 3.34 -17.17
C SER A 39 1.89 3.39 -15.81
N VAL A 40 1.64 2.41 -14.94
CA VAL A 40 2.26 2.31 -13.62
C VAL A 40 2.70 0.87 -13.38
N THR A 41 3.95 0.72 -13.00
CA THR A 41 4.53 -0.57 -12.59
C THR A 41 5.08 -0.42 -11.18
N PHE A 42 4.68 -1.32 -10.27
CA PHE A 42 5.19 -1.34 -8.88
C PHE A 42 6.27 -2.38 -8.62
N ASN A 43 6.39 -3.40 -9.49
CA ASN A 43 7.30 -4.53 -9.33
C ASN A 43 7.13 -5.27 -7.98
N TYR A 44 5.89 -5.56 -7.56
CA TYR A 44 5.63 -6.29 -6.31
C TYR A 44 6.50 -7.55 -6.19
N PHE A 45 7.22 -7.68 -5.07
CA PHE A 45 8.14 -8.79 -4.78
C PHE A 45 9.31 -8.97 -5.76
N GLN A 46 9.70 -7.94 -6.49
CA GLN A 46 10.95 -7.95 -7.25
C GLN A 46 12.16 -8.09 -6.31
N GLU A 47 12.15 -7.36 -5.20
CA GLU A 47 13.12 -7.54 -4.14
C GLU A 47 12.69 -8.71 -3.22
N PRO A 48 13.58 -9.68 -2.96
CA PRO A 48 13.22 -10.90 -2.24
C PRO A 48 12.83 -10.64 -0.79
N GLU A 49 13.33 -9.56 -0.18
CA GLU A 49 12.99 -9.19 1.20
C GLU A 49 11.50 -8.89 1.37
N ASP A 50 10.85 -8.29 0.36
CA ASP A 50 9.42 -8.00 0.43
C ASP A 50 8.58 -9.28 0.45
N LEU A 51 8.99 -10.28 -0.34
CA LEU A 51 8.33 -11.58 -0.36
C LEU A 51 8.48 -12.29 0.98
N GLN A 52 9.69 -12.25 1.54
CA GLN A 52 9.96 -12.84 2.85
C GLN A 52 9.11 -12.18 3.96
N ARG A 53 9.00 -10.84 3.95
CA ARG A 53 8.13 -10.11 4.87
C ARG A 53 6.66 -10.52 4.73
N CYS A 54 6.16 -10.70 3.50
CA CYS A 54 4.81 -11.22 3.29
C CYS A 54 4.64 -12.61 3.92
N VAL A 55 5.58 -13.53 3.69
CA VAL A 55 5.53 -14.88 4.26
C VAL A 55 5.52 -14.85 5.79
N GLU A 56 6.35 -14.00 6.42
CA GLU A 56 6.36 -13.79 7.87
C GLU A 56 5.04 -13.18 8.38
N GLY A 57 4.45 -12.27 7.62
CA GLY A 57 3.12 -11.71 7.86
C GLY A 57 2.02 -12.78 7.86
N ILE A 58 2.02 -13.68 6.87
CA ILE A 58 1.07 -14.79 6.81
C ILE A 58 1.26 -15.76 7.99
N ARG A 59 2.49 -16.10 8.38
CA ARG A 59 2.76 -16.91 9.59
C ARG A 59 2.27 -16.26 10.88
N THR A 60 2.37 -14.93 10.95
CA THR A 60 1.82 -14.17 12.07
C THR A 60 0.29 -14.27 12.09
N ILE A 61 -0.37 -14.15 10.93
CA ILE A 61 -1.82 -14.34 10.81
C ILE A 61 -2.24 -15.75 11.21
N GLU A 62 -1.51 -16.77 10.78
CA GLU A 62 -1.70 -18.16 11.20
C GLU A 62 -1.70 -18.30 12.72
N THR A 63 -0.67 -17.74 13.37
CA THR A 63 -0.57 -17.75 14.85
C THR A 63 -1.75 -17.04 15.52
N ILE A 64 -2.24 -15.94 14.94
CA ILE A 64 -3.42 -15.22 15.45
C ILE A 64 -4.68 -16.07 15.32
N ILE A 65 -4.89 -16.70 14.16
CA ILE A 65 -6.08 -17.53 13.88
C ILE A 65 -6.13 -18.74 14.83
N GLU A 66 -4.98 -19.33 15.15
CA GLU A 66 -4.88 -20.49 16.05
C GLU A 66 -5.00 -20.14 17.54
N SER A 67 -4.91 -18.85 17.89
CA SER A 67 -4.96 -18.41 19.29
C SER A 67 -6.33 -18.63 19.96
N ASP A 68 -6.33 -18.82 21.27
CA ASP A 68 -7.56 -18.93 22.07
C ASP A 68 -8.49 -17.72 21.93
N ALA A 69 -7.91 -16.53 21.76
CA ALA A 69 -8.66 -15.29 21.56
C ALA A 69 -9.48 -15.32 20.25
N PHE A 70 -8.97 -16.02 19.23
CA PHE A 70 -9.62 -16.14 17.93
C PHE A 70 -10.53 -17.37 17.82
N SER A 71 -10.54 -18.26 18.81
CA SER A 71 -11.32 -19.52 18.83
C SER A 71 -12.81 -19.33 18.48
N LYS A 72 -13.42 -18.22 18.91
CA LYS A 72 -14.84 -17.91 18.66
C LYS A 72 -15.14 -17.43 17.23
N PHE A 73 -14.11 -17.13 16.45
CA PHE A 73 -14.20 -16.57 15.10
C PHE A 73 -13.70 -17.54 14.01
N ARG A 74 -13.27 -18.75 14.39
CA ARG A 74 -12.92 -19.83 13.47
C ARG A 74 -13.97 -20.93 13.47
N TYR A 75 -14.13 -21.60 12.34
CA TYR A 75 -14.91 -22.82 12.25
C TYR A 75 -14.03 -24.01 12.64
N ASP A 76 -14.54 -24.91 13.48
CA ASP A 76 -13.76 -26.07 13.98
C ASP A 76 -13.37 -27.05 12.88
N ASP A 77 -14.14 -27.10 11.79
CA ASP A 77 -13.92 -27.95 10.63
C ASP A 77 -13.10 -27.28 9.51
N MET A 78 -12.59 -26.06 9.73
CA MET A 78 -11.87 -25.30 8.72
C MET A 78 -10.39 -25.16 9.08
N SER A 79 -9.53 -25.93 8.40
CA SER A 79 -8.08 -25.81 8.56
C SER A 79 -7.55 -24.51 7.94
N LEU A 80 -6.37 -24.06 8.38
CA LEU A 80 -5.70 -22.91 7.78
C LEU A 80 -5.47 -23.10 6.28
N GLN A 81 -5.07 -24.30 5.85
CA GLN A 81 -4.91 -24.61 4.43
C GLN A 81 -6.22 -24.39 3.65
N THR A 82 -7.37 -24.70 4.27
CA THR A 82 -8.68 -24.44 3.68
C THR A 82 -8.93 -22.94 3.53
N LEU A 83 -8.61 -22.13 4.55
CA LEU A 83 -8.70 -20.67 4.52
C LEU A 83 -7.80 -20.03 3.44
N LEU A 84 -6.57 -20.50 3.32
CA LEU A 84 -5.64 -20.04 2.28
C LEU A 84 -6.16 -20.43 0.89
N ASN A 85 -6.68 -21.65 0.71
CA ASN A 85 -7.27 -22.08 -0.55
C ASN A 85 -8.52 -21.25 -0.91
N LEU A 86 -9.37 -20.91 0.06
CA LEU A 86 -10.53 -20.04 -0.18
C LEU A 86 -10.08 -18.65 -0.64
N THR A 87 -9.07 -18.07 0.02
CA THR A 87 -8.50 -16.77 -0.35
C THR A 87 -7.88 -16.82 -1.74
N TYR A 88 -7.08 -17.84 -2.02
CA TYR A 88 -6.47 -18.06 -3.33
C TYR A 88 -7.50 -18.16 -4.45
N ASN A 89 -8.63 -18.85 -4.22
CA ASN A 89 -9.67 -19.02 -5.22
C ASN A 89 -10.56 -17.78 -5.37
N HIS A 90 -10.59 -16.89 -4.38
CA HIS A 90 -11.31 -15.63 -4.48
C HIS A 90 -10.67 -14.69 -5.53
N PRO A 91 -11.45 -13.93 -6.32
CA PRO A 91 -10.92 -12.98 -7.30
C PRO A 91 -10.42 -11.71 -6.61
N VAL A 92 -9.33 -11.81 -5.85
CA VAL A 92 -8.76 -10.69 -5.10
C VAL A 92 -7.90 -9.75 -5.95
N ASN A 93 -7.41 -10.25 -7.09
CA ASN A 93 -6.65 -9.50 -8.08
C ASN A 93 -6.91 -10.08 -9.49
N LEU A 94 -6.25 -9.51 -10.50
CA LEU A 94 -6.35 -9.93 -11.90
C LEU A 94 -5.13 -10.74 -12.37
N LEU A 95 -4.31 -11.25 -11.43
CA LEU A 95 -3.11 -12.02 -11.79
C LEU A 95 -3.49 -13.44 -12.26
N PRO A 96 -2.73 -14.01 -13.22
CA PRO A 96 -2.90 -15.41 -13.60
C PRO A 96 -2.65 -16.34 -12.41
N LYS A 97 -3.56 -17.31 -12.19
CA LYS A 97 -3.47 -18.27 -11.09
C LYS A 97 -2.74 -19.54 -11.51
N HIS A 98 -1.82 -20.01 -10.68
CA HIS A 98 -1.08 -21.28 -10.89
C HIS A 98 -1.91 -22.51 -10.45
N VAL A 99 -2.69 -23.08 -11.38
CA VAL A 99 -3.75 -24.10 -11.12
C VAL A 99 -3.27 -25.41 -10.44
N ASN A 100 -1.97 -25.70 -10.40
CA ASN A 100 -1.42 -26.99 -9.94
C ASN A 100 -0.25 -26.89 -8.95
N ALA A 101 0.02 -25.73 -8.36
CA ALA A 101 1.09 -25.60 -7.39
C ALA A 101 0.62 -26.07 -6.00
N SER A 102 1.36 -26.98 -5.36
CA SER A 102 1.33 -27.05 -3.89
C SER A 102 1.65 -25.64 -3.38
N LEU A 103 0.68 -25.01 -2.70
CA LEU A 103 0.76 -23.60 -2.31
C LEU A 103 1.82 -23.43 -1.21
N SER A 104 3.07 -23.17 -1.59
CA SER A 104 4.02 -22.57 -0.66
C SER A 104 3.50 -21.19 -0.25
N LEU A 105 3.85 -20.72 0.95
CA LEU A 105 3.47 -19.38 1.38
C LEU A 105 4.02 -18.29 0.45
N GLU A 106 5.18 -18.53 -0.16
CA GLU A 106 5.74 -17.62 -1.17
C GLU A 106 4.86 -17.52 -2.42
N GLN A 107 4.39 -18.66 -2.94
CA GLN A 107 3.51 -18.67 -4.12
C GLN A 107 2.14 -18.09 -3.77
N PHE A 108 1.63 -18.39 -2.57
CA PHE A 108 0.41 -17.77 -2.05
C PHE A 108 0.53 -16.23 -2.04
N CYS A 109 1.60 -15.69 -1.44
CA CYS A 109 1.88 -14.25 -1.45
C CYS A 109 1.87 -13.68 -2.87
N LYS A 110 2.61 -14.29 -3.82
CA LYS A 110 2.68 -13.84 -5.21
C LYS A 110 1.34 -13.86 -5.93
N ASP A 111 0.54 -14.90 -5.71
CA ASP A 111 -0.72 -15.10 -6.44
C ASP A 111 -1.86 -14.27 -5.84
N THR A 112 -1.80 -13.92 -4.56
CA THR A 112 -2.87 -13.15 -3.87
C THR A 112 -2.50 -11.70 -3.59
N VAL A 113 -1.30 -11.25 -3.97
CA VAL A 113 -0.88 -9.86 -3.76
C VAL A 113 -1.86 -8.88 -4.40
N MET A 114 -2.15 -7.80 -3.67
CA MET A 114 -2.97 -6.71 -4.15
C MET A 114 -2.46 -5.40 -3.58
N THR A 115 -2.93 -4.30 -4.15
CA THR A 115 -2.69 -2.98 -3.56
C THR A 115 -3.53 -2.80 -2.30
N ILE A 116 -2.95 -2.16 -1.28
CA ILE A 116 -3.72 -1.58 -0.16
C ILE A 116 -3.97 -0.07 -0.37
N TRP A 117 -3.83 0.39 -1.62
CA TRP A 117 -4.07 1.78 -2.06
C TRP A 117 -3.15 2.83 -1.43
N HIS A 118 -2.04 2.41 -0.82
CA HIS A 118 -1.05 3.28 -0.15
C HIS A 118 0.24 3.47 -0.99
N TYR A 119 0.12 3.51 -2.31
CA TYR A 119 1.24 3.82 -3.20
C TYR A 119 1.70 5.27 -3.02
N HIS A 120 2.98 5.50 -3.27
CA HIS A 120 3.67 6.77 -2.99
C HIS A 120 4.92 6.87 -3.87
N GLY A 121 5.61 8.01 -3.83
CA GLY A 121 6.79 8.26 -4.65
C GLY A 121 6.49 8.81 -6.04
N GLY A 122 7.54 8.98 -6.83
CA GLY A 122 7.52 9.58 -8.18
C GLY A 122 8.03 11.02 -8.23
N CYS A 123 7.97 11.75 -7.10
CA CYS A 123 8.43 13.14 -6.98
C CYS A 123 9.25 13.33 -5.69
N GLN A 124 10.15 12.39 -5.38
CA GLN A 124 10.77 12.33 -4.05
C GLN A 124 11.61 13.56 -3.69
N VAL A 125 11.60 13.91 -2.39
CA VAL A 125 12.52 14.90 -1.80
C VAL A 125 13.97 14.47 -2.04
N GLY A 126 14.82 15.42 -2.44
CA GLY A 126 16.22 15.19 -2.79
C GLY A 126 16.45 14.65 -4.20
N ARG A 127 15.37 14.34 -4.94
CA ARG A 127 15.44 13.86 -6.34
C ARG A 127 14.72 14.78 -7.32
N VAL A 128 13.49 15.19 -6.98
CA VAL A 128 12.66 16.06 -7.83
C VAL A 128 12.34 17.38 -7.13
N VAL A 129 12.11 17.33 -5.82
CA VAL A 129 11.91 18.51 -4.97
C VAL A 129 13.00 18.64 -3.92
N ASP A 130 13.26 19.85 -3.44
CA ASP A 130 14.17 20.10 -2.31
C ASP A 130 13.49 19.85 -0.95
N ARG A 131 14.19 20.18 0.15
CA ARG A 131 13.69 20.01 1.52
C ARG A 131 12.54 20.96 1.88
N ASP A 132 12.36 22.04 1.12
CA ASP A 132 11.23 22.96 1.21
C ASP A 132 10.10 22.58 0.23
N TYR A 133 10.20 21.40 -0.39
CA TYR A 133 9.26 20.86 -1.36
C TYR A 133 9.17 21.68 -2.66
N LYS A 134 10.19 22.51 -2.96
CA LYS A 134 10.29 23.28 -4.20
C LYS A 134 10.85 22.39 -5.31
N VAL A 135 10.28 22.49 -6.51
CA VAL A 135 10.78 21.73 -7.67
C VAL A 135 12.18 22.22 -8.03
N LEU A 136 13.12 21.29 -8.14
CA LEU A 136 14.52 21.63 -8.39
C LEU A 136 14.69 22.35 -9.73
N GLY A 137 15.32 23.52 -9.71
CA GLY A 137 15.56 24.34 -10.90
C GLY A 137 14.33 25.09 -11.43
N VAL A 138 13.21 25.10 -10.69
CA VAL A 138 11.98 25.80 -11.09
C VAL A 138 11.52 26.73 -9.97
N ASP A 139 11.42 28.01 -10.28
CA ASP A 139 10.90 29.00 -9.35
C ASP A 139 9.39 28.90 -9.18
N ALA A 140 8.90 29.31 -8.00
CA ALA A 140 7.48 29.41 -7.68
C ALA A 140 6.63 28.13 -7.86
N LEU A 141 7.26 26.95 -7.88
CA LEU A 141 6.59 25.65 -8.01
C LEU A 141 6.96 24.71 -6.86
N ARG A 142 5.95 24.08 -6.25
CA ARG A 142 6.11 23.06 -5.19
C ARG A 142 5.20 21.85 -5.45
N VAL A 143 5.55 20.70 -4.89
CA VAL A 143 4.72 19.48 -4.87
C VAL A 143 4.56 19.01 -3.43
N ILE A 144 3.33 18.85 -2.94
CA ILE A 144 3.04 18.54 -1.53
C ILE A 144 1.93 17.49 -1.47
N ASP A 145 2.28 16.22 -1.66
CA ASP A 145 1.39 15.06 -1.56
C ASP A 145 2.20 13.77 -1.30
N GLY A 146 1.58 12.59 -1.40
CA GLY A 146 2.26 11.31 -1.17
C GLY A 146 3.38 10.98 -2.18
N SER A 147 3.46 11.67 -3.33
CA SER A 147 4.50 11.43 -4.34
C SER A 147 5.90 11.81 -3.86
N THR A 148 6.00 12.60 -2.81
CA THR A 148 7.28 13.09 -2.28
C THR A 148 7.92 12.14 -1.26
N PHE A 149 7.20 11.10 -0.84
CA PHE A 149 7.69 10.13 0.12
C PHE A 149 8.65 9.11 -0.49
N THR A 150 9.66 8.71 0.28
CA THR A 150 10.55 7.58 -0.04
C THR A 150 10.04 6.26 0.52
N TYR A 151 9.20 6.31 1.57
CA TYR A 151 8.55 5.15 2.18
C TYR A 151 7.15 5.53 2.66
N SER A 152 6.25 4.55 2.77
CA SER A 152 4.90 4.79 3.30
C SER A 152 4.97 5.14 4.79
N PRO A 153 4.47 6.30 5.24
CA PRO A 153 4.41 6.61 6.66
C PRO A 153 3.33 5.78 7.35
N GLY A 154 3.73 5.00 8.37
CA GLY A 154 2.83 4.16 9.17
C GLY A 154 2.03 3.12 8.35
N THR A 155 0.95 2.61 8.95
CA THR A 155 0.06 1.65 8.29
C THR A 155 -0.82 2.34 7.25
N ASN A 156 -1.49 3.44 7.61
CA ASN A 156 -2.39 4.20 6.74
C ASN A 156 -1.89 5.64 6.61
N PRO A 157 -1.47 6.09 5.41
CA PRO A 157 -0.75 7.36 5.26
C PRO A 157 -1.67 8.59 5.22
N GLN A 158 -3.00 8.44 5.14
CA GLN A 158 -3.92 9.56 4.92
C GLN A 158 -3.72 10.70 5.91
N ALA A 159 -3.71 10.40 7.22
CA ALA A 159 -3.55 11.43 8.25
C ALA A 159 -2.21 12.16 8.11
N THR A 160 -1.14 11.45 7.75
CA THR A 160 0.18 12.03 7.50
C THR A 160 0.18 12.94 6.29
N VAL A 161 -0.47 12.54 5.18
CA VAL A 161 -0.59 13.38 3.97
C VAL A 161 -1.42 14.63 4.24
N MET A 162 -2.54 14.51 4.96
CA MET A 162 -3.35 15.67 5.37
C MET A 162 -2.55 16.64 6.24
N MET A 163 -1.80 16.11 7.21
CA MET A 163 -0.93 16.90 8.08
C MET A 163 0.17 17.60 7.29
N LEU A 164 0.82 16.90 6.34
CA LEU A 164 1.85 17.47 5.47
C LEU A 164 1.35 18.69 4.72
N GLY A 165 0.15 18.61 4.12
CA GLY A 165 -0.47 19.72 3.42
C GLY A 165 -0.62 20.96 4.31
N ARG A 166 -1.17 20.78 5.52
CA ARG A 166 -1.30 21.88 6.49
C ARG A 166 0.06 22.41 6.96
N TYR A 167 0.98 21.53 7.28
CA TYR A 167 2.31 21.88 7.78
C TYR A 167 3.04 22.78 6.77
N MET A 168 3.11 22.36 5.51
CA MET A 168 3.77 23.13 4.46
C MET A 168 3.03 24.43 4.14
N GLY A 169 1.69 24.44 4.21
CA GLY A 169 0.92 25.69 4.10
C GLY A 169 1.31 26.73 5.15
N VAL A 170 1.51 26.31 6.41
CA VAL A 170 1.98 27.21 7.48
C VAL A 170 3.42 27.66 7.24
N GLN A 171 4.31 26.80 6.75
CA GLN A 171 5.69 27.19 6.44
C GLN A 171 5.75 28.24 5.32
N ILE A 172 4.96 28.06 4.26
CA ILE A 172 4.87 29.03 3.16
C ILE A 172 4.40 30.40 3.68
N LEU A 173 3.42 30.43 4.59
CA LEU A 173 2.97 31.70 5.20
C LEU A 173 4.08 32.36 6.03
N ARG A 174 4.86 31.59 6.79
CA ARG A 174 5.98 32.12 7.58
C ARG A 174 7.08 32.68 6.69
N GLU A 175 7.45 31.96 5.63
CA GLU A 175 8.42 32.44 4.63
C GLU A 175 7.98 33.78 4.01
N ARG A 176 6.68 33.93 3.72
CA ARG A 176 6.11 35.17 3.18
C ARG A 176 6.22 36.33 4.16
N LEU A 177 5.83 36.14 5.42
CA LEU A 177 5.90 37.19 6.44
C LEU A 177 7.35 37.64 6.70
N ALA A 178 8.29 36.71 6.81
CA ALA A 178 9.70 37.04 6.98
C ALA A 178 10.25 37.85 5.79
N SER A 179 9.82 37.55 4.57
CA SER A 179 10.24 38.30 3.38
C SER A 179 9.70 39.74 3.31
N GLU A 180 8.57 40.01 3.99
CA GLU A 180 7.99 41.36 4.09
C GLU A 180 8.71 42.21 5.14
N GLU A 181 9.15 41.61 6.25
CA GLU A 181 9.93 42.29 7.30
C GLU A 181 11.35 42.68 6.86
N THR A 182 11.88 42.02 5.81
CA THR A 182 13.23 42.27 5.29
C THR A 182 13.26 43.28 4.14
N LYS A 183 12.10 43.83 3.74
CA LYS A 183 11.96 44.87 2.71
C LYS A 183 11.75 46.23 3.35
#